data_AF-L7JRU5-F1
#
_entry.id   AF-L7JRU5-F1
#
_cell.length_a   1.000
_cell.length_b   1.000
_cell.length_c   1.000
_cell.angle_alpha   90.00
_cell.angle_beta   90.00
_cell.angle_gamma   90.00
#
_symmetry.space_group_name_H-M   'P 1'
#
loop_
_entity.id
_entity.type
_entity.pdbx_description
1 polymer ?
#
loop_
_entity_poly.entity_id
_entity_poly.type
_entity_poly.pdbx_seq_one_letter_code
_entity_poly.pdbx_strand_id
1 'polypeptide(L)'
;MLYRIMELISKHDTFNLFTEYPSTNNLTTITKKLSHYTNIKALENDILAIFKTVMNAHNYNSIYVAESDRLSNLTRRVFEEAKELKKEEFKVDYTDDVIRLYGESLESFVDGVELVNEHVNFVLR
;
A
#
# COMPACT_ATOMS: atom_id res chain seq x y z
N MET A 1 7.52 -6.54 3.21
CA MET A 1 6.36 -7.46 3.09
C MET A 1 5.02 -6.73 2.96
N LEU A 2 4.66 -5.83 3.89
CA LEU A 2 3.42 -5.04 3.81
C LEU A 2 3.34 -4.22 2.50
N TYR A 3 4.46 -3.61 2.09
CA TYR A 3 4.59 -2.94 0.80
C TYR A 3 4.26 -3.85 -0.40
N ARG A 4 4.74 -5.11 -0.40
CA ARG A 4 4.43 -6.08 -1.47
C ARG A 4 2.95 -6.47 -1.50
N ILE A 5 2.32 -6.60 -0.33
CA ILE A 5 0.86 -6.87 -0.24
C ILE A 5 0.09 -5.69 -0.84
N MET A 6 0.45 -4.45 -0.46
CA MET A 6 -0.19 -3.25 -1.00
C MET A 6 0.07 -3.07 -2.50
N GLU A 7 1.27 -3.36 -2.96
CA GLU A 7 1.61 -3.35 -4.38
C GLU A 7 0.77 -4.36 -5.17
N LEU A 8 0.62 -5.59 -4.64
CA LEU A 8 -0.21 -6.62 -5.26
C LEU A 8 -1.68 -6.19 -5.34
N ILE A 9 -2.25 -5.68 -4.25
CA ILE A 9 -3.64 -5.22 -4.22
C ILE A 9 -3.86 -4.06 -5.18
N SER A 10 -2.94 -3.09 -5.20
CA SER A 10 -3.03 -1.92 -6.09
C SER A 10 -2.89 -2.31 -7.56
N LYS A 11 -1.99 -3.23 -7.91
CA LYS A 11 -1.85 -3.77 -9.28
C LYS A 11 -3.11 -4.49 -9.75
N HIS A 12 -3.86 -5.07 -8.82
CA HIS A 12 -5.10 -5.75 -9.12
C HIS A 12 -6.32 -4.83 -9.13
N ASP A 13 -6.22 -3.55 -8.75
CA ASP A 13 -7.30 -2.58 -8.95
C ASP A 13 -7.40 -2.19 -10.42
N THR A 14 -8.17 -2.97 -11.19
CA THR A 14 -8.19 -2.94 -12.67
C THR A 14 -8.57 -1.57 -13.22
N PHE A 15 -9.44 -0.87 -12.49
CA PHE A 15 -10.03 0.39 -12.89
C PHE A 15 -9.45 1.58 -12.11
N ASN A 16 -8.46 1.32 -11.24
CA ASN A 16 -7.82 2.31 -10.39
C ASN A 16 -8.83 3.08 -9.49
N LEU A 17 -9.92 2.41 -9.09
CA LEU A 17 -11.05 3.02 -8.38
C LEU A 17 -10.73 3.30 -6.92
N PHE A 18 -9.75 2.62 -6.34
CA PHE A 18 -9.44 2.69 -4.92
C PHE A 18 -8.13 3.41 -4.62
N THR A 19 -7.39 3.81 -5.65
CA THR A 19 -6.12 4.54 -5.51
C THR A 19 -6.31 5.89 -4.84
N GLU A 20 -7.34 6.64 -5.25
CA GLU A 20 -7.64 7.98 -4.71
C GLU A 20 -9.05 8.11 -4.12
N TYR A 21 -9.91 7.11 -4.31
CA TYR A 21 -11.28 7.10 -3.79
C TYR A 21 -11.48 5.95 -2.78
N PRO A 22 -12.21 6.17 -1.67
CA PRO A 22 -12.74 7.43 -1.16
C PRO A 22 -11.63 8.44 -0.81
N SER A 23 -11.93 9.73 -0.87
CA SER A 23 -10.93 10.82 -0.76
C SER A 23 -10.10 10.83 0.53
N THR A 24 -10.61 10.27 1.63
CA THR A 24 -9.96 10.29 2.95
C THR A 24 -9.31 8.96 3.34
N ASN A 25 -9.74 7.85 2.78
CA ASN A 25 -9.30 6.51 3.16
C ASN A 25 -9.25 5.62 1.92
N ASN A 26 -8.25 5.89 1.08
CA ASN A 26 -7.94 5.17 -0.16
C ASN A 26 -6.63 4.38 -0.04
N LEU A 27 -6.31 3.56 -1.04
CA LEU A 27 -5.11 2.74 -1.05
C LEU A 27 -3.83 3.58 -0.98
N THR A 28 -3.79 4.76 -1.61
CA THR A 28 -2.65 5.69 -1.51
C THR A 28 -2.43 6.15 -0.06
N THR A 29 -3.51 6.47 0.65
CA THR A 29 -3.45 6.94 2.04
C THR A 29 -2.99 5.83 2.99
N ILE A 30 -3.48 4.61 2.79
CA ILE A 30 -3.01 3.43 3.54
C ILE A 30 -1.52 3.20 3.24
N THR A 31 -1.12 3.28 1.97
CA THR A 31 0.28 3.07 1.56
C THR A 31 1.23 4.04 2.26
N LYS A 32 0.86 5.32 2.34
CA LYS A 32 1.65 6.35 3.06
C LYS A 32 1.76 6.08 4.57
N LYS A 33 0.82 5.33 5.16
CA LYS A 33 0.77 5.02 6.58
C LYS A 33 1.20 3.58 6.89
N LEU A 34 1.74 2.83 5.92
CA LEU A 34 2.13 1.43 6.09
C LEU A 34 3.06 1.21 7.27
N SER A 35 3.99 2.13 7.50
CA SER A 35 4.94 2.13 8.61
C SER A 35 4.29 2.15 10.00
N HIS A 36 3.06 2.66 10.10
CA HIS A 36 2.30 2.74 11.35
C HIS A 36 1.58 1.42 11.70
N TYR A 37 1.50 0.47 10.77
CA TYR A 37 0.85 -0.82 11.02
C TYR A 37 1.80 -1.78 11.72
N THR A 38 1.50 -2.06 12.99
CA THR A 38 2.21 -3.09 13.78
C THR A 38 1.63 -4.49 13.59
N ASN A 39 0.43 -4.59 13.01
CA ASN A 39 -0.31 -5.84 12.85
C ASN A 39 -0.88 -5.96 11.43
N ILE A 40 -0.58 -7.08 10.77
CA ILE A 40 -1.09 -7.40 9.44
C ILE A 40 -2.62 -7.43 9.40
N LYS A 41 -3.28 -7.88 10.47
CA LYS A 41 -4.74 -7.91 10.57
C LYS A 41 -5.35 -6.51 10.63
N ALA A 42 -4.63 -5.54 11.20
CA ALA A 42 -5.08 -4.15 11.19
C ALA A 42 -5.04 -3.59 9.75
N LEU A 43 -3.99 -3.89 8.98
CA LEU A 43 -3.93 -3.52 7.57
C LEU A 43 -5.05 -4.19 6.75
N GLU A 44 -5.27 -5.49 6.95
CA GLU A 44 -6.35 -6.25 6.29
C GLU A 44 -7.71 -5.58 6.51
N ASN A 45 -8.03 -5.26 7.76
CA ASN A 45 -9.29 -4.63 8.14
C ASN A 45 -9.46 -3.25 7.50
N ASP A 46 -8.42 -2.44 7.48
CA ASP A 46 -8.48 -1.09 6.91
C ASP A 46 -8.71 -1.14 5.39
N ILE A 47 -8.02 -2.03 4.67
CA ILE A 47 -8.24 -2.22 3.24
C ILE A 47 -9.66 -2.69 2.96
N LEU A 48 -10.16 -3.69 3.71
CA LEU A 48 -11.53 -4.19 3.56
C LEU A 48 -12.58 -3.12 3.90
N ALA A 49 -12.28 -2.22 4.82
CA ALA A 49 -13.16 -1.10 5.18
C ALA A 49 -13.31 -0.11 4.01
N ILE A 50 -12.26 0.11 3.20
CA ILE A 50 -12.35 0.91 1.96
C ILE A 50 -13.41 0.30 1.05
N PHE A 51 -13.24 -0.97 0.68
CA PHE A 51 -14.13 -1.65 -0.25
C PHE A 51 -15.57 -1.69 0.26
N LYS A 52 -15.76 -1.97 1.56
CA LYS A 52 -17.08 -1.93 2.19
C LYS A 52 -17.72 -0.54 2.13
N THR A 53 -16.94 0.52 2.34
CA THR A 53 -17.42 1.91 2.25
C THR A 53 -17.88 2.21 0.83
N VAL A 54 -17.09 1.83 -0.17
CA VAL A 54 -17.43 2.01 -1.58
C VAL A 54 -18.69 1.21 -1.95
N MET A 55 -18.80 -0.05 -1.50
CA MET A 55 -19.99 -0.87 -1.74
C MET A 55 -21.26 -0.23 -1.16
N ASN A 56 -21.19 0.29 0.06
CA ASN A 56 -22.33 0.91 0.72
C ASN A 56 -22.74 2.25 0.08
N ALA A 57 -21.82 2.93 -0.59
CA ALA A 57 -22.06 4.22 -1.24
C ALA A 57 -22.65 4.09 -2.66
N HIS A 58 -22.69 2.88 -3.23
CA HIS A 58 -23.08 2.68 -4.63
C HIS A 58 -24.17 1.63 -4.78
N ASN A 59 -24.88 1.70 -5.92
CA ASN A 59 -25.89 0.71 -6.27
C ASN A 59 -25.26 -0.67 -6.52
N TYR A 60 -25.98 -1.73 -6.17
CA TYR A 60 -25.52 -3.13 -6.28
C TYR A 60 -24.99 -3.50 -7.68
N ASN A 61 -25.61 -2.98 -8.74
CA ASN A 61 -25.21 -3.24 -10.14
C ASN A 61 -24.07 -2.33 -10.65
N SER A 62 -23.39 -1.59 -9.78
CA SER A 62 -22.31 -0.69 -10.19
C SER A 62 -20.97 -1.42 -10.30
N ILE A 63 -20.12 -0.91 -11.19
CA ILE A 63 -18.71 -1.35 -11.32
C ILE A 63 -17.95 -1.26 -9.98
N TYR A 64 -18.26 -0.25 -9.18
CA TYR A 64 -17.68 -0.04 -7.87
C TYR A 64 -17.98 -1.20 -6.91
N VAL A 65 -19.22 -1.69 -6.88
CA VAL A 65 -19.61 -2.83 -6.04
C VAL A 65 -18.96 -4.11 -6.52
N ALA A 66 -19.01 -4.38 -7.83
CA ALA A 66 -18.43 -5.58 -8.42
C ALA A 66 -16.91 -5.66 -8.18
N GLU A 67 -16.20 -4.55 -8.38
CA GLU A 67 -14.75 -4.49 -8.17
C GLU A 67 -14.38 -4.55 -6.68
N SER A 68 -15.18 -3.90 -5.81
CA SER A 68 -15.00 -3.98 -4.35
C SER A 68 -15.13 -5.42 -3.84
N ASP A 69 -16.10 -6.18 -4.33
CA ASP A 69 -16.29 -7.58 -3.94
C ASP A 69 -15.12 -8.47 -4.42
N ARG A 70 -14.72 -8.29 -5.69
CA ARG A 70 -13.58 -9.01 -6.27
C ARG A 70 -12.28 -8.75 -5.50
N LEU A 71 -11.98 -7.48 -5.22
CA LEU A 71 -10.78 -7.09 -4.47
C LEU A 71 -10.87 -7.50 -2.99
N SER A 72 -12.05 -7.47 -2.38
CA SER A 72 -12.22 -7.98 -1.02
C SER A 72 -11.85 -9.46 -0.92
N ASN A 73 -12.26 -10.26 -1.90
CA ASN A 73 -11.92 -11.69 -1.96
C ASN A 73 -10.44 -11.92 -2.23
N LEU A 74 -9.82 -11.13 -3.11
CA LEU A 74 -8.37 -11.17 -3.33
C LEU A 74 -7.61 -10.83 -2.05
N THR A 75 -7.97 -9.72 -1.38
CA THR A 75 -7.32 -9.27 -0.14
C THR A 75 -7.36 -10.37 0.91
N ARG A 76 -8.53 -10.96 1.20
CA ARG A 76 -8.61 -12.06 2.18
C ARG A 76 -7.66 -13.21 1.87
N ARG A 77 -7.62 -13.65 0.60
CA ARG A 77 -6.73 -14.73 0.16
C ARG A 77 -5.25 -14.38 0.34
N VAL A 78 -4.84 -13.18 -0.08
CA VAL A 78 -3.44 -12.71 0.07
C VAL A 78 -3.03 -12.68 1.53
N PHE A 79 -3.90 -12.18 2.40
CA PHE A 79 -3.62 -12.10 3.83
C PHE A 79 -3.64 -13.47 4.52
N GLU A 80 -4.44 -14.42 4.05
CA GLU A 80 -4.44 -15.80 4.54
C GLU A 80 -3.17 -16.54 4.13
N GLU A 81 -2.76 -16.45 2.86
CA GLU A 81 -1.49 -16.98 2.38
C GLU A 81 -0.28 -16.35 3.10
N ALA A 82 -0.32 -15.05 3.36
CA ALA A 82 0.74 -14.36 4.10
C ALA A 82 0.86 -14.83 5.56
N LYS A 83 -0.25 -15.23 6.20
CA LYS A 83 -0.27 -15.80 7.56
C LYS A 83 0.34 -17.21 7.56
N GLU A 84 -0.02 -18.04 6.59
CA GLU A 84 0.52 -19.40 6.46
C GLU A 84 2.04 -19.41 6.20
N LEU A 85 2.55 -18.44 5.44
CA LEU A 85 3.98 -18.28 5.16
C LEU A 85 4.81 -17.82 6.37
N LYS A 86 4.18 -17.22 7.40
CA LYS A 86 4.87 -16.75 8.61
C LYS A 86 4.21 -17.29 9.88
N LYS A 87 4.60 -18.50 10.29
CA LYS A 87 4.43 -18.97 11.67
C LYS A 87 5.34 -18.25 12.68
N GLU A 88 6.31 -17.47 12.22
CA GLU A 88 7.24 -16.72 13.06
C GLU A 88 6.98 -15.20 12.98
N GLU A 89 7.11 -14.54 14.13
CA GLU A 89 6.72 -13.16 14.43
C GLU A 89 6.77 -12.16 13.27
N PHE A 90 5.68 -11.41 13.15
CA PHE A 90 5.49 -10.33 12.20
C PHE A 90 6.46 -9.17 12.47
N LYS A 91 7.73 -9.28 12.03
CA LYS A 91 8.63 -8.13 12.00
C LYS A 91 8.27 -7.25 10.80
N VAL A 92 7.86 -6.02 11.10
CA VAL A 92 7.73 -4.94 10.11
C VAL A 92 9.13 -4.70 9.54
N ASP A 93 9.25 -4.86 8.23
CA ASP A 93 10.49 -4.62 7.50
C ASP A 93 10.56 -3.13 7.15
N TYR A 94 11.33 -2.39 7.93
CA TYR A 94 11.49 -0.94 7.79
C TYR A 94 12.52 -0.55 6.71
N THR A 95 13.11 -1.53 6.00
CA THR A 95 14.19 -1.27 5.04
C THR A 95 13.76 -0.26 3.97
N ASP A 96 12.55 -0.42 3.42
CA ASP A 96 12.01 0.47 2.39
C ASP A 96 11.74 1.91 2.93
N ASP A 97 11.29 2.03 4.18
CA ASP A 97 11.07 3.34 4.81
C ASP A 97 12.39 4.06 5.12
N VAL A 98 13.41 3.31 5.56
CA VAL A 98 14.75 3.85 5.77
C VAL A 98 15.35 4.33 4.45
N ILE A 99 15.20 3.55 3.38
CA ILE A 99 15.65 3.95 2.02
C ILE A 99 14.92 5.22 1.57
N ARG A 100 13.60 5.29 1.75
CA ARG A 100 12.82 6.48 1.38
C ARG A 100 13.24 7.73 2.17
N LEU A 101 13.30 7.62 3.50
CA LEU A 101 13.71 8.74 4.36
C LEU A 101 15.13 9.20 4.06
N TYR A 102 16.02 8.26 3.74
CA TYR A 102 17.39 8.57 3.33
C TYR A 102 17.42 9.28 1.97
N GLY A 103 16.61 8.83 1.00
CA GLY A 103 16.44 9.49 -0.30
C GLY A 103 15.92 10.92 -0.16
N GLU A 104 14.83 11.11 0.60
CA GLU A 104 14.24 12.43 0.87
C GLU A 104 15.23 13.37 1.58
N SER A 105 16.00 12.85 2.55
CA SER A 105 17.05 13.62 3.23
C SER A 105 18.21 13.99 2.32
N LEU A 106 18.58 13.11 1.38
CA LEU A 106 19.63 13.38 0.41
C LEU A 106 19.17 14.40 -0.63
N GLU A 107 17.99 14.24 -1.21
CA GLU A 107 17.41 15.22 -2.15
C GLU A 107 17.33 16.62 -1.49
N SER A 108 16.89 16.70 -0.23
CA SER A 108 16.89 17.94 0.54
C SER A 108 18.28 18.52 0.80
N PHE A 109 19.30 17.70 0.96
CA PHE A 109 20.68 18.14 1.22
C PHE A 109 21.40 18.57 -0.05
N VAL A 110 21.04 17.95 -1.18
CA VAL A 110 21.76 18.02 -2.46
C VAL A 110 21.17 19.06 -3.40
N ASP A 111 20.04 19.67 -3.05
CA ASP A 111 19.40 20.74 -3.82
C ASP A 111 20.41 21.90 -4.05
N GLY A 112 21.04 21.90 -5.24
CA GLY A 112 22.12 22.82 -5.64
C GLY A 112 23.47 22.20 -6.03
N VAL A 113 23.70 20.89 -5.91
CA VAL A 113 25.00 20.24 -6.27
C VAL A 113 24.81 19.09 -7.28
N GLU A 114 25.02 19.41 -8.55
CA GLU A 114 24.80 18.56 -9.73
C GLU A 114 25.46 17.17 -9.64
N LEU A 115 26.68 17.11 -9.11
CA LEU A 115 27.51 15.90 -9.03
C LEU A 115 27.00 14.87 -8.00
N VAL A 116 26.32 15.34 -6.95
CA VAL A 116 25.77 14.45 -5.92
C VAL A 116 24.43 13.88 -6.37
N ASN A 117 23.63 14.64 -7.15
CA ASN A 117 22.42 14.10 -7.78
C ASN A 117 22.72 12.92 -8.71
N GLU A 118 23.84 12.96 -9.43
CA GLU A 118 24.27 11.85 -10.30
C GLU A 118 24.65 10.60 -9.49
N HIS A 119 25.33 10.79 -8.35
CA HIS A 119 25.71 9.69 -7.45
C HIS A 119 24.50 9.08 -6.72
N VAL A 120 23.56 9.91 -6.26
CA VAL A 120 22.31 9.47 -5.62
C VAL A 120 21.47 8.64 -6.60
N ASN A 121 21.36 9.09 -7.86
CA ASN A 121 20.67 8.34 -8.91
C ASN A 121 21.33 6.98 -9.23
N PHE A 122 22.65 6.86 -9.08
CA PHE A 122 23.38 5.60 -9.26
C PHE A 122 23.16 4.62 -8.11
N VAL A 123 23.05 5.10 -6.87
CA VAL A 123 22.89 4.24 -5.68
C VAL A 123 21.44 3.79 -5.47
N LEU A 124 20.47 4.60 -5.89
CA LEU A 124 19.03 4.33 -5.70
C LEU A 124 18.36 3.56 -6.87
N ARG A 125 19.06 3.32 -7.99
CA ARG A 125 18.58 2.51 -9.13
C ARG A 125 19.38 1.23 -9.27
#